data_AF-A0A519D5E9-F1
#
_entry.id   AF-A0A519D5E9-F1
#
_cell.length_a   1.000
_cell.length_b   1.000
_cell.length_c   1.000
_cell.angle_alpha   90.00
_cell.angle_beta   90.00
_cell.angle_gamma   90.00
#
_symmetry.space_group_name_H-M   'P 1'
#
loop_
_entity.id
_entity.type
_entity.pdbx_description
1 polymer ?
#
loop_
_entity_poly.entity_id
_entity_poly.type
_entity_poly.pdbx_seq_one_letter_code
_entity_poly.pdbx_strand_id
1 'polypeptide(L)'
;MGVPEGLKNIWAEAANLIDNGNANQAVKLLREEAWNLSDSDSDKAKTCQLAADAFVELGSENDNQQKKNWQSAYKNYNNSLKFEPKNKDVRRSLNQLTGLMDEAGISLGTSLQIFDDGSPTPTGLVVILIAGMVLLVGLKYAGGIINQEETLTAR
;
A
#
# COMPACT_ATOMS: atom_id res chain seq x y z
N MET A 1 -3.77 -23.55 -18.14
CA MET A 1 -4.91 -24.09 -17.36
C MET A 1 -6.03 -23.07 -17.44
N GLY A 2 -7.29 -23.52 -17.46
CA GLY A 2 -8.44 -22.60 -17.39
C GLY A 2 -8.62 -22.09 -15.97
N VAL A 3 -9.22 -20.91 -15.82
CA VAL A 3 -9.55 -20.33 -14.51
C VAL A 3 -10.44 -21.30 -13.71
N PRO A 4 -10.12 -21.61 -12.45
CA PRO A 4 -10.95 -22.44 -11.58
C PRO A 4 -12.38 -21.91 -11.46
N GLU A 5 -13.38 -22.80 -11.43
CA GLU A 5 -14.79 -22.40 -11.33
C GLU A 5 -15.08 -21.65 -10.04
N GLY A 6 -14.52 -22.09 -8.91
CA GLY A 6 -14.64 -21.39 -7.62
C GLY A 6 -14.15 -19.95 -7.68
N LEU A 7 -13.03 -19.70 -8.38
CA LEU A 7 -12.49 -18.36 -8.54
C LEU A 7 -13.39 -17.47 -9.41
N LYS A 8 -14.00 -18.03 -10.46
CA LYS A 8 -14.98 -17.29 -11.28
C LYS A 8 -16.20 -16.88 -10.48
N ASN A 9 -16.70 -17.76 -9.62
CA ASN A 9 -17.85 -17.49 -8.77
C ASN A 9 -17.54 -16.36 -7.78
N ILE A 10 -16.35 -16.40 -7.15
CA ILE A 10 -15.91 -15.33 -6.25
C ILE A 10 -15.80 -13.99 -6.98
N TRP A 11 -15.27 -13.96 -8.20
CA TRP A 11 -15.22 -12.73 -8.99
C TRP A 11 -16.61 -12.20 -9.35
N ALA A 12 -17.55 -13.08 -9.70
CA ALA A 12 -18.92 -12.69 -9.98
C ALA A 12 -19.63 -12.14 -8.73
N GLU A 13 -19.41 -12.77 -7.57
CA GLU A 13 -19.93 -12.30 -6.29
C GLU A 13 -19.32 -10.96 -5.90
N ALA A 14 -18.01 -10.79 -6.04
CA ALA A 14 -17.34 -9.52 -5.80
C ALA A 14 -17.87 -8.40 -6.71
N ALA A 15 -18.09 -8.67 -8.00
CA ALA A 15 -18.69 -7.70 -8.92
C ALA A 15 -20.11 -7.30 -8.48
N ASN A 16 -20.95 -8.26 -8.11
CA ASN A 16 -22.28 -7.98 -7.56
C ASN A 16 -22.20 -7.14 -6.26
N LEU A 17 -21.24 -7.41 -5.39
CA LEU A 17 -21.06 -6.63 -4.16
C LEU A 17 -20.64 -5.18 -4.45
N ILE A 18 -19.81 -4.96 -5.47
CA ILE A 18 -19.45 -3.60 -5.93
C ILE A 18 -20.70 -2.88 -6.43
N ASP A 19 -21.48 -3.51 -7.33
CA ASP A 19 -22.68 -2.91 -7.94
C ASP A 19 -23.78 -2.57 -6.91
N ASN A 20 -23.80 -3.28 -5.77
CA ASN A 20 -24.77 -3.07 -4.69
C ASN A 20 -24.28 -2.09 -3.60
N GLY A 21 -23.16 -1.38 -3.79
CA GLY A 21 -22.60 -0.46 -2.79
C GLY A 21 -22.01 -1.17 -1.55
N ASN A 22 -21.71 -2.47 -1.67
CA ASN A 22 -21.05 -3.28 -0.64
C ASN A 22 -19.57 -3.51 -0.99
N ALA A 23 -18.92 -2.51 -1.57
CA ALA A 23 -17.56 -2.61 -2.08
C ALA A 23 -16.53 -2.99 -0.99
N ASN A 24 -16.80 -2.67 0.28
CA ASN A 24 -15.96 -3.10 1.42
C ASN A 24 -15.94 -4.62 1.59
N GLN A 25 -17.09 -5.28 1.37
CA GLN A 25 -17.18 -6.75 1.43
C GLN A 25 -16.50 -7.36 0.21
N ALA A 26 -16.68 -6.76 -0.97
CA ALA A 26 -15.99 -7.18 -2.20
C ALA A 26 -14.46 -7.21 -2.03
N VAL A 27 -13.88 -6.14 -1.47
CA VAL A 27 -12.43 -6.06 -1.22
C VAL A 27 -11.95 -7.17 -0.29
N LYS A 28 -12.71 -7.49 0.77
CA LYS A 28 -12.36 -8.57 1.71
C LYS A 28 -12.39 -9.92 1.01
N LEU A 29 -13.48 -10.22 0.32
CA LEU A 29 -13.67 -11.45 -0.43
C LEU A 29 -12.54 -11.67 -1.46
N LEU A 30 -12.17 -10.62 -2.21
CA LEU A 30 -11.10 -10.69 -3.20
C LEU A 30 -9.72 -10.90 -2.55
N ARG A 31 -9.45 -10.30 -1.39
CA ARG A 31 -8.16 -10.43 -0.68
C ARG A 31 -8.02 -11.79 0.00
N GLU A 32 -9.08 -12.27 0.64
CA GLU A 32 -9.03 -13.44 1.51
C GLU A 32 -9.27 -14.74 0.73
N GLU A 33 -10.09 -14.71 -0.31
CA GLU A 33 -10.46 -15.92 -1.05
C GLU A 33 -9.87 -15.91 -2.46
N ALA A 34 -10.19 -14.89 -3.27
CA ALA A 34 -9.79 -14.87 -4.67
C ALA A 34 -8.26 -14.87 -4.85
N TRP A 35 -7.53 -14.10 -4.03
CA TRP A 35 -6.08 -14.04 -4.09
C TRP A 35 -5.42 -15.40 -3.82
N ASN A 36 -5.92 -16.15 -2.84
CA ASN A 36 -5.37 -17.45 -2.47
C ASN A 36 -5.65 -18.54 -3.51
N LEU A 37 -6.71 -18.37 -4.31
CA LEU A 37 -7.06 -19.26 -5.41
C LEU A 37 -6.47 -18.82 -6.76
N SER A 38 -5.81 -17.66 -6.80
CA SER A 38 -5.21 -17.10 -8.03
C SER A 38 -3.82 -17.69 -8.27
N ASP A 39 -3.75 -18.74 -9.08
CA ASP A 39 -2.48 -19.39 -9.41
C ASP A 39 -1.75 -18.70 -10.56
N SER A 40 -2.48 -18.32 -11.62
CA SER A 40 -1.88 -17.73 -12.81
C SER A 40 -1.74 -16.21 -12.70
N ASP A 41 -0.82 -15.63 -13.48
CA ASP A 41 -0.66 -14.18 -13.57
C ASP A 41 -1.94 -13.51 -14.08
N SER A 42 -2.67 -14.15 -15.02
CA SER A 42 -3.97 -13.65 -15.47
C SER A 42 -5.03 -13.63 -14.37
N ASP A 43 -5.03 -14.64 -13.49
CA ASP A 43 -5.95 -14.70 -12.36
C ASP A 43 -5.64 -13.59 -11.35
N LYS A 44 -4.35 -13.43 -11.01
CA LYS A 44 -3.88 -12.35 -10.14
C LYS A 44 -4.18 -10.98 -10.74
N ALA A 45 -3.97 -10.80 -12.05
CA ALA A 45 -4.27 -9.57 -12.75
C ALA A 45 -5.74 -9.19 -12.62
N LYS A 46 -6.64 -10.15 -12.85
CA LYS A 46 -8.09 -9.93 -12.75
C LYS A 46 -8.56 -9.70 -11.31
N THR A 47 -8.03 -10.45 -10.35
CA THR A 47 -8.31 -10.22 -8.92
C THR A 47 -7.86 -8.81 -8.48
N CYS A 48 -6.67 -8.37 -8.88
CA CYS A 48 -6.19 -7.01 -8.63
C CYS A 48 -7.05 -5.95 -9.31
N GLN A 49 -7.51 -6.19 -10.55
CA GLN A 49 -8.40 -5.28 -11.26
C GLN A 49 -9.72 -5.09 -10.49
N LEU A 50 -10.41 -6.18 -10.15
CA LEU A 50 -11.68 -6.10 -9.41
C LEU A 50 -11.51 -5.45 -8.03
N ALA A 51 -10.40 -5.71 -7.36
CA ALA A 51 -10.09 -5.07 -6.08
C ALA A 51 -9.89 -3.56 -6.25
N ALA A 52 -9.25 -3.14 -7.35
CA ALA A 52 -9.11 -1.73 -7.67
C ALA A 52 -10.46 -1.07 -7.93
N ASP A 53 -11.31 -1.70 -8.75
CA ASP A 53 -12.67 -1.21 -9.04
C ASP A 53 -13.49 -1.01 -7.75
N ALA A 54 -13.43 -1.99 -6.82
CA ALA A 54 -14.07 -1.87 -5.52
C ALA A 54 -13.52 -0.71 -4.68
N PHE A 55 -12.20 -0.45 -4.72
CA PHE A 55 -11.60 0.68 -4.01
C PHE A 55 -11.95 2.04 -4.64
N VAL A 56 -12.19 2.11 -5.95
CA VAL A 56 -12.70 3.33 -6.60
C VAL A 56 -14.09 3.65 -6.07
N GLU A 57 -14.97 2.65 -6.00
CA GLU A 57 -16.32 2.80 -5.48
C GLU A 57 -16.32 3.25 -4.02
N LEU A 58 -15.51 2.59 -3.17
CA LEU A 58 -15.35 2.98 -1.75
C LEU A 58 -14.83 4.40 -1.55
N GLY A 59 -14.02 4.91 -2.48
CA GLY A 59 -13.57 6.30 -2.42
C GLY A 59 -14.63 7.29 -2.90
N SER A 60 -15.58 6.83 -3.72
CA SER A 60 -16.71 7.64 -4.20
C SER A 60 -17.82 7.74 -3.16
N GLU A 61 -17.98 6.73 -2.30
CA GLU A 61 -18.98 6.71 -1.21
C GLU A 61 -18.61 7.58 0.00
N ASN A 62 -17.31 7.76 0.31
CA ASN A 62 -16.86 8.38 1.56
C ASN A 62 -15.65 9.31 1.37
N ASP A 63 -15.91 10.62 1.36
CA ASP A 63 -14.90 11.68 1.21
C ASP A 63 -13.78 11.59 2.26
N ASN A 64 -14.07 11.19 3.50
CA ASN A 64 -13.06 11.12 4.55
C ASN A 64 -11.98 10.04 4.28
N GLN A 65 -12.33 8.99 3.54
CA GLN A 65 -11.42 7.89 3.20
C GLN A 65 -11.08 7.84 1.70
N GLN A 66 -11.63 8.76 0.90
CA GLN A 66 -11.47 8.84 -0.55
C GLN A 66 -10.00 8.75 -0.96
N LYS A 67 -9.13 9.58 -0.38
CA LYS A 67 -7.69 9.56 -0.64
C LYS A 67 -7.06 8.18 -0.46
N LYS A 68 -7.31 7.54 0.68
CA LYS A 68 -6.72 6.23 1.01
C LYS A 68 -7.24 5.14 0.08
N ASN A 69 -8.53 5.17 -0.23
CA ASN A 69 -9.19 4.20 -1.09
C ASN A 69 -8.70 4.34 -2.54
N TRP A 70 -8.65 5.56 -3.08
CA TRP A 70 -8.14 5.80 -4.44
C TRP A 70 -6.64 5.52 -4.59
N GLN A 71 -5.82 5.81 -3.57
CA GLN A 71 -4.42 5.37 -3.57
C GLN A 71 -4.30 3.83 -3.57
N SER A 72 -5.19 3.14 -2.86
CA SER A 72 -5.25 1.68 -2.84
C SER A 72 -5.72 1.12 -4.18
N ALA A 73 -6.70 1.75 -4.83
CA ALA A 73 -7.13 1.42 -6.19
C ALA A 73 -5.98 1.58 -7.19
N TYR A 74 -5.25 2.70 -7.14
CA TYR A 74 -4.09 2.96 -7.99
C TYR A 74 -3.01 1.88 -7.84
N LYS A 75 -2.68 1.49 -6.60
CA LYS A 75 -1.72 0.40 -6.34
C LYS A 75 -2.19 -0.92 -6.95
N ASN A 76 -3.47 -1.25 -6.81
CA ASN A 76 -4.04 -2.50 -7.33
C ASN A 76 -4.08 -2.55 -8.87
N TYR A 77 -4.45 -1.46 -9.54
CA TYR A 77 -4.34 -1.38 -11.01
C TYR A 77 -2.91 -1.54 -11.50
N ASN A 78 -1.94 -0.91 -10.84
CA ASN A 78 -0.53 -1.10 -11.18
C ASN A 78 -0.08 -2.56 -10.95
N ASN A 79 -0.52 -3.21 -9.87
CA ASN A 79 -0.24 -4.63 -9.67
C ASN A 79 -0.88 -5.50 -10.75
N SER A 80 -2.10 -5.19 -11.17
CA SER A 80 -2.75 -5.85 -12.31
C SER A 80 -1.91 -5.73 -13.59
N LEU A 81 -1.40 -4.53 -13.90
CA LEU A 81 -0.52 -4.29 -15.06
C LEU A 81 0.87 -4.91 -14.94
N LYS A 82 1.37 -5.21 -13.73
CA LYS A 82 2.61 -5.99 -13.57
C LYS A 82 2.44 -7.42 -14.07
N PHE A 83 1.28 -8.02 -13.82
CA PHE A 83 0.93 -9.36 -14.28
C PHE A 83 0.49 -9.35 -15.76
N GLU A 84 -0.36 -8.40 -16.16
CA GLU A 84 -0.85 -8.25 -17.53
C GLU A 84 -0.58 -6.84 -18.10
N PRO A 85 0.64 -6.55 -18.59
CA PRO A 85 1.02 -5.21 -19.05
C PRO A 85 0.29 -4.75 -20.32
N LYS A 86 -0.30 -5.69 -21.07
CA LYS A 86 -1.02 -5.44 -22.33
C LYS A 86 -2.52 -5.20 -22.13
N ASN A 87 -3.02 -5.28 -20.89
CA ASN A 87 -4.44 -5.08 -20.60
C ASN A 87 -4.82 -3.59 -20.79
N LYS A 88 -5.54 -3.30 -21.88
CA LYS A 88 -5.94 -1.93 -22.24
C LYS A 88 -7.06 -1.40 -21.36
N ASP A 89 -7.92 -2.28 -20.85
CA ASP A 89 -9.05 -1.91 -20.03
C ASP A 89 -8.56 -1.42 -18.67
N VAL A 90 -7.63 -2.15 -18.04
CA VAL A 90 -6.99 -1.73 -16.79
C VAL A 90 -6.24 -0.39 -16.96
N ARG A 91 -5.52 -0.20 -18.08
CA ARG A 91 -4.89 1.10 -18.38
C ARG A 91 -5.90 2.24 -18.49
N ARG A 92 -7.07 1.97 -19.08
CA ARG A 92 -8.14 2.96 -19.22
C ARG A 92 -8.73 3.32 -17.86
N SER A 93 -9.06 2.33 -17.04
CA SER A 93 -9.60 2.56 -15.69
C SER A 93 -8.58 3.27 -14.80
N LEU A 94 -7.30 2.93 -14.90
CA LEU A 94 -6.21 3.63 -14.21
C LEU A 94 -6.16 5.11 -14.62
N ASN A 95 -6.20 5.41 -15.92
CA ASN A 95 -6.20 6.80 -16.39
C ASN A 95 -7.43 7.58 -15.93
N GLN A 96 -8.60 6.93 -15.89
CA GLN A 96 -9.82 7.53 -15.34
C GLN A 96 -9.65 7.86 -13.86
N LEU A 97 -9.15 6.90 -13.07
CA LEU A 97 -8.86 7.10 -11.66
C LEU A 97 -7.85 8.23 -11.45
N THR A 98 -6.76 8.28 -12.22
CA THR A 98 -5.79 9.38 -12.12
C THR A 98 -6.43 10.73 -12.41
N GLY A 99 -7.32 10.83 -13.40
CA GLY A 99 -8.10 12.04 -13.64
C GLY A 99 -8.99 12.44 -12.46
N LEU A 100 -9.69 11.49 -11.84
CA LEU A 100 -10.49 11.73 -10.63
C LEU A 100 -9.62 12.17 -9.44
N MET A 101 -8.46 11.53 -9.26
CA MET A 101 -7.51 11.90 -8.21
C MET A 101 -6.95 13.31 -8.41
N ASP A 102 -6.62 13.68 -9.64
CA ASP A 102 -6.14 15.02 -9.98
C ASP A 102 -7.23 16.08 -9.73
N GLU A 103 -8.47 15.81 -10.12
CA GLU A 103 -9.63 16.68 -9.86
C GLU A 103 -9.87 16.89 -8.36
N ALA A 104 -9.77 15.83 -7.56
CA ALA A 104 -9.92 15.90 -6.11
C ALA A 104 -8.66 16.45 -5.38
N GLY A 105 -7.59 16.79 -6.10
CA GLY A 105 -6.32 17.22 -5.50
C GLY A 105 -5.62 16.12 -4.68
N ILE A 106 -5.95 14.86 -4.94
CA ILE A 106 -5.39 13.71 -4.26
C ILE A 106 -4.06 13.34 -4.90
N SER A 107 -2.99 13.73 -4.21
CA SER A 107 -1.64 13.37 -4.64
C SER A 107 -1.36 11.87 -4.45
N LEU A 108 -0.74 11.27 -5.47
CA LEU A 108 -0.01 10.00 -5.40
C LEU A 108 1.31 10.13 -4.59
N GLY A 109 1.61 11.35 -4.11
CA GLY A 109 2.85 11.76 -3.48
C GLY A 109 3.07 11.14 -2.11
N THR A 110 4.11 10.31 -2.04
CA THR A 110 5.17 10.38 -1.03
C THR A 110 4.70 10.55 0.42
N SER A 111 3.71 9.79 0.87
CA SER A 111 3.54 9.57 2.31
C SER A 111 4.68 8.66 2.76
N LEU A 112 5.74 9.26 3.33
CA LEU A 112 6.95 8.62 3.86
C LEU A 112 7.21 7.21 3.31
N GLN A 113 8.02 7.09 2.25
CA GLN A 113 8.60 5.81 1.80
C GLN A 113 9.32 5.03 2.93
N ILE A 114 9.49 5.64 4.11
CA ILE A 114 10.05 5.10 5.34
C ILE A 114 9.11 4.08 6.03
N PHE A 115 7.80 4.08 5.75
CA PHE A 115 6.82 3.30 6.55
C PHE A 115 5.94 2.31 5.77
N ASP A 116 5.96 2.30 4.43
CA ASP A 116 4.96 1.55 3.64
C ASP A 116 5.53 0.36 2.83
N ASP A 117 6.85 0.25 2.74
CA ASP A 117 7.53 -0.92 2.16
C ASP A 117 8.32 -1.58 3.30
N GLY A 118 8.02 -2.82 3.66
CA GLY A 118 8.73 -3.57 4.72
C GLY A 118 10.24 -3.79 4.47
N SER A 119 10.82 -3.14 3.45
CA SER A 119 12.24 -2.93 3.26
C SER A 119 12.60 -1.49 3.65
N PRO A 120 13.43 -1.26 4.69
CA PRO A 120 13.86 0.10 5.01
C PRO A 120 14.53 0.70 3.78
N THR A 121 14.02 1.83 3.30
CA THR A 121 14.62 2.59 2.20
C THR A 121 16.11 2.78 2.51
N PRO A 122 17.03 2.70 1.54
CA PRO A 122 18.46 2.93 1.80
C PRO A 122 18.72 4.22 2.60
N THR A 123 17.90 5.25 2.40
CA THR A 123 17.87 6.49 3.19
C THR A 123 17.48 6.30 4.66
N GLY A 124 16.50 5.46 4.96
CA GLY A 124 16.08 5.15 6.33
C GLY A 124 17.17 4.43 7.14
N LEU A 125 17.91 3.51 6.51
CA LEU A 125 19.10 2.90 7.12
C LEU A 125 20.17 3.93 7.46
N VAL A 126 20.42 4.90 6.56
CA VAL A 126 21.37 5.99 6.79
C VAL A 126 20.95 6.87 7.97
N VAL A 127 19.66 7.20 8.09
CA VAL A 127 19.13 8.01 9.21
C VAL A 127 19.31 7.29 10.55
N ILE A 128 19.01 5.99 10.61
CA ILE A 128 19.20 5.19 11.84
C ILE A 128 20.69 5.13 12.22
N LEU A 129 21.58 4.97 11.24
CA LEU A 129 23.03 4.98 11.46
C LEU A 129 23.52 6.31 12.04
N ILE A 130 23.06 7.43 11.47
CA ILE A 130 23.41 8.78 11.95
C ILE A 130 22.86 9.00 13.36
N ALA A 131 21.60 8.63 13.61
CA ALA A 131 20.99 8.74 14.92
C ALA A 131 21.74 7.91 15.99
N GLY A 132 22.17 6.70 15.63
CA GLY A 132 23.00 5.85 16.48
C GLY A 132 24.36 6.49 16.80
N MET A 133 25.04 7.08 15.81
CA MET A 133 26.30 7.78 16.04
C MET A 133 26.13 9.00 16.96
N VAL A 134 25.08 9.81 16.76
CA VAL A 134 24.80 10.97 17.62
C VAL A 134 24.48 10.55 19.05
N LEU A 135 23.73 9.46 19.23
CA LEU A 135 23.40 8.92 20.54
C LEU A 135 24.64 8.40 21.27
N LEU A 136 25.52 7.66 20.58
CA LEU A 136 26.79 7.18 21.16
C LEU A 136 27.72 8.34 21.54
N VAL A 137 27.79 9.38 20.71
CA VAL A 137 28.52 10.61 21.02
C VAL A 137 27.94 11.26 22.28
N GLY A 138 26.62 11.40 22.37
CA GLY A 138 25.93 11.93 23.55
C GLY A 138 26.25 11.14 24.82
N LEU A 139 26.18 9.81 24.77
CA LEU A 139 26.50 8.94 25.91
C LEU A 139 27.97 9.03 26.33
N LYS A 140 28.90 9.14 25.38
CA LYS A 140 30.34 9.33 25.68
C LYS A 140 30.59 10.63 26.42
N TYR A 141 29.97 11.73 25.99
CA TYR A 141 30.13 13.03 26.64
C TYR A 141 29.41 13.09 28.00
N ALA A 142 28.20 12.54 28.11
CA ALA A 142 27.48 12.45 29.38
C ALA A 142 28.23 11.58 30.40
N GLY A 143 28.72 10.41 29.99
CA GLY A 143 29.53 9.54 30.86
C GLY A 143 30.88 10.15 31.22
N GLY A 144 31.50 10.93 30.33
CA GLY A 144 32.75 11.65 30.61
C GLY A 144 32.59 12.71 31.70
N ILE A 145 31.46 13.43 31.73
CA ILE A 145 31.16 14.42 32.76
C ILE A 145 30.95 13.74 34.12
N ILE A 146 30.23 12.61 34.15
CA ILE A 146 29.95 11.85 35.40
C ILE A 146 31.24 11.32 36.03
N ASN A 147 32.15 10.77 35.22
CA ASN A 147 33.43 10.25 35.73
C ASN A 147 34.39 11.36 36.20
N GLN A 148 34.29 12.57 35.62
CA GLN A 148 35.13 13.69 36.01
C GLN A 148 34.72 14.26 37.38
N GLU A 149 33.43 14.28 37.70
CA GLU A 149 32.94 14.69 39.03
C GLU A 149 33.42 13.74 40.14
N GLU A 150 33.41 12.42 39.88
CA GLU A 150 33.82 11.42 40.87
C GLU A 150 35.31 11.53 41.25
N THR A 151 36.16 11.86 40.27
CA THR A 151 37.62 12.07 40.51
C THR A 151 37.96 13.40 41.19
N LEU A 152 37.08 14.41 41.10
CA LEU A 152 37.28 15.71 41.77
C LEU A 152 36.79 15.68 43.22
N THR A 153 35.84 14.80 43.56
CA THR A 153 35.38 14.57 44.95
C THR A 153 36.24 13.60 45.74
N ALA A 154 37.15 12.85 45.09
CA ALA A 154 38.01 11.86 45.72
C ALA A 154 39.43 12.37 46.05
N ARG A 155 39.66 13.70 46.02
CA ARG A 155 40.92 14.35 46.42
C ARG A 155 40.76 15.19 47.67
#